data_AF-A0AAN9V3L6-F1
#
_entry.id   AF-A0AAN9V3L6-F1
#
_cell.length_a   1.000
_cell.length_b   1.000
_cell.length_c   1.000
_cell.angle_alpha   90.00
_cell.angle_beta   90.00
_cell.angle_gamma   90.00
#
_symmetry.space_group_name_H-M   'P 1'
#
loop_
_entity.id
_entity.type
_entity.pdbx_description
1 polymer ?
#
loop_
_entity_poly.entity_id
_entity_poly.type
_entity_poly.pdbx_seq_one_letter_code
_entity_poly.pdbx_strand_id
1 'polypeptide(L)' 'MSVMRGQILNLTQALKDGKSPVQLVQMPAVVVERSKGHVGTTSRFRSFSDTFTQRFQNKSPFFSWC' A
#
# COMPACT_ATOMS: atom_id res chain seq x y z
N MET A 1 -5.22 -2.71 7.06
CA MET A 1 -3.75 -2.50 6.91
C MET A 1 -3.32 -2.09 5.50
N SER A 2 -4.22 -1.60 4.64
CA SER A 2 -3.87 -1.31 3.25
C SER A 2 -3.03 -0.04 3.06
N VAL A 3 -3.33 1.00 3.86
CA VAL A 3 -2.60 2.27 3.87
C VAL A 3 -1.18 2.09 4.40
N MET A 4 -1.00 1.46 5.56
CA MET A 4 0.32 1.25 6.16
C MET A 4 1.28 0.52 5.21
N ARG A 5 0.79 -0.48 4.47
CA ARG A 5 1.58 -1.20 3.48
C ARG A 5 2.02 -0.32 2.32
N GLY A 6 1.14 0.56 1.84
CA GLY A 6 1.51 1.53 0.82
C GLY A 6 2.54 2.56 1.30
N GLN A 7 2.45 2.98 2.57
CA GLN A 7 3.49 3.85 3.16
C GLN A 7 4.84 3.15 3.27
N ILE A 8 4.86 1.86 3.65
CA ILE A 8 6.09 1.05 3.65
C ILE A 8 6.68 0.90 2.23
N LEU A 9 5.83 0.74 1.20
CA LEU A 9 6.28 0.70 -0.19
C LEU A 9 6.93 2.02 -0.60
N ASN A 10 6.29 3.16 -0.32
CA ASN A 10 6.84 4.47 -0.62
C ASN A 10 8.19 4.70 0.08
N LEU A 11 8.29 4.34 1.37
CA LEU A 11 9.54 4.43 2.14
C LEU A 11 10.64 3.54 1.55
N THR A 12 10.33 2.29 1.24
CA THR A 12 11.29 1.33 0.66
C THR A 12 11.85 1.88 -0.66
N GLN A 13 10.99 2.43 -1.51
CA GLN A 13 11.41 2.99 -2.78
C GLN A 13 12.24 4.28 -2.60
N ALA A 14 11.83 5.16 -1.68
CA ALA A 14 12.60 6.36 -1.37
C ALA A 14 14.01 6.04 -0.87
N LEU A 15 14.17 5.01 -0.03
CA LEU A 15 15.47 4.56 0.45
C LEU A 15 16.34 4.00 -0.68
N LYS A 16 15.76 3.21 -1.60
CA LYS A 16 16.47 2.69 -2.78
C LYS A 16 16.93 3.80 -3.72
N ASP A 17 16.11 4.82 -3.88
CA ASP A 17 16.37 5.95 -4.77
C ASP A 17 17.20 7.08 -4.11
N GLY A 18 17.55 6.94 -2.82
CA GLY A 18 18.24 7.99 -2.07
C GLY A 18 17.44 9.30 -1.93
N LYS A 19 16.10 9.23 -1.96
CA LYS A 19 15.22 10.39 -1.88
C LYS A 19 15.27 11.04 -0.50
N SER A 20 15.20 12.36 -0.47
CA SER A 20 15.11 13.13 0.77
C SER A 20 13.73 12.96 1.45
N PRO A 21 13.59 13.29 2.75
CA PRO A 21 12.31 13.23 3.44
C PRO A 21 11.20 14.04 2.76
N VAL A 22 11.54 15.20 2.20
CA VAL A 22 10.57 16.04 1.45
C VAL A 22 10.11 15.36 0.16
N GLN A 23 11.02 14.68 -0.54
CA GLN A 23 10.66 13.94 -1.75
C GLN A 23 9.79 12.71 -1.43
N LEU A 24 10.02 12.05 -0.30
CA LEU A 24 9.19 10.92 0.15
C LEU A 24 7.73 11.36 0.42
N VAL A 25 7.51 12.47 1.11
CA VAL A 25 6.14 12.95 1.39
C VAL A 25 5.43 13.48 0.16
N GLN A 26 6.17 13.86 -0.88
CA GLN A 26 5.63 14.24 -2.19
C GLN A 26 5.31 13.03 -3.08
N MET A 27 5.73 11.81 -2.71
CA MET A 27 5.37 10.62 -3.47
C MET A 27 3.86 10.38 -3.42
N PRO A 28 3.24 9.92 -4.52
CA PRO A 28 1.81 9.65 -4.55
C PRO A 28 1.44 8.61 -3.50
N ALA A 29 0.33 8.84 -2.80
CA ALA A 29 -0.14 7.92 -1.77
C ALA A 29 -0.53 6.58 -2.41
N VAL A 30 0.06 5.49 -1.89
CA VAL A 30 -0.21 4.12 -2.35
C VAL A 30 -1.07 3.41 -1.30
N VAL A 31 -2.00 2.58 -1.77
CA VAL A 31 -2.82 1.69 -0.94
C VAL A 31 -2.66 0.27 -1.47
N VAL A 32 -2.40 -0.68 -0.58
CA VAL A 32 -2.24 -2.10 -0.93
C VAL A 32 -3.39 -2.90 -0.32
N GLU A 33 -4.37 -3.24 -1.12
CA GLU A 33 -5.55 -3.96 -0.66
C GLU A 33 -5.33 -5.47 -0.68
N ARG A 34 -6.01 -6.16 0.23
CA ARG A 34 -6.07 -7.62 0.30
C ARG A 34 -7.38 -8.09 -0.28
N SER A 35 -7.34 -8.76 -1.41
CA SER A 35 -8.48 -9.53 -1.90
C SER A 35 -8.44 -10.92 -1.28
N LYS A 36 -9.46 -11.25 -0.48
CA LYS A 36 -9.70 -12.61 -0.02
C LYS A 36 -10.28 -13.40 -1.19
N GLY A 37 -9.53 -14.34 -1.74
CA GLY A 37 -10.06 -15.28 -2.73
C GLY A 37 -11.25 -16.05 -2.16
N HIS A 38 -12.35 -16.14 -2.93
CA HIS A 38 -13.56 -16.90 -2.58
C HIS A 38 -13.38 -18.40 -2.88
N VAL A 39 -12.23 -18.99 -2.53
CA VAL A 39 -11.96 -20.40 -2.79
C VAL A 39 -12.07 -21.20 -1.49
N GLY A 40 -13.22 -21.88 -1.34
CA GLY A 40 -13.42 -22.99 -0.42
C GLY A 40 -13.80 -22.62 1.02
N THR A 41 -14.78 -23.35 1.55
CA THR A 41 -15.38 -23.21 2.89
C THR A 41 -14.46 -23.65 4.05
N THR A 42 -13.18 -23.94 3.81
CA THR A 42 -12.27 -24.48 4.83
C THR A 42 -11.23 -23.43 5.25
N SER A 43 -11.02 -23.29 6.57
CA SER A 43 -10.14 -22.28 7.17
C SER A 43 -8.67 -22.37 6.71
N ARG A 44 -8.21 -23.56 6.31
CA ARG A 44 -6.84 -23.79 5.80
C ARG A 44 -6.61 -23.23 4.40
N PHE A 45 -7.62 -23.27 3.52
CA PHE A 45 -7.48 -22.78 2.14
C PHE A 45 -7.67 -21.26 2.01
N ARG A 46 -8.31 -20.62 3.00
CA ARG A 46 -8.41 -19.14 3.09
C ARG A 46 -7.06 -18.44 3.20
N SER A 47 -6.02 -19.11 3.71
CA SER A 47 -4.69 -18.52 3.89
C SER A 47 -3.83 -18.53 2.61
N PHE A 48 -4.18 -19.33 1.59
CA PHE A 48 -3.37 -19.49 0.38
C PHE A 48 -3.79 -18.58 -0.77
N SER A 49 -4.98 -17.99 -0.72
CA SER A 49 -5.52 -17.11 -1.77
C SER A 49 -5.62 -15.66 -1.29
N ASP A 50 -4.53 -15.15 -0.71
CA ASP A 50 -4.36 -13.73 -0.46
C ASP A 50 -3.69 -13.10 -1.68
N THR A 51 -4.48 -12.49 -2.55
CA THR A 51 -3.94 -11.64 -3.62
C THR A 51 -3.84 -10.21 -3.12
N PHE A 52 -2.73 -9.54 -3.42
CA PHE A 52 -2.53 -8.13 -3.06
C PHE A 52 -2.60 -7.28 -4.32
N THR A 53 -3.43 -6.25 -4.29
CA THR A 53 -3.56 -5.29 -5.39
C THR A 53 -3.05 -3.93 -4.93
N GLN A 54 -2.11 -3.36 -5.69
CA GLN A 54 -1.61 -2.02 -5.46
C GLN A 54 -2.45 -1.00 -6.21
N ARG A 55 -2.85 0.07 -5.54
CA ARG A 55 -3.58 1.19 -6.13
C ARG A 55 -3.01 2.52 -5.65
N PHE A 56 -2.96 3.51 -6.53
CA PHE A 56 -2.69 4.89 -6.14
C PHE A 56 -3.96 5.57 -5.62
N GLN A 57 -3.86 6.25 -4.48
CA GLN A 57 -4.94 7.03 -3.91
C GLN A 57 -5.10 8.32 -4.71
N ASN A 58 -6.24 8.44 -5.40
CA ASN A 58 -6.55 9.58 -6.26
C ASN A 58 -7.29 10.71 -5.52
N LYS A 59 -7.50 10.57 -4.21
CA LYS A 59 -8.10 11.59 -3.36
C LYS A 59 -6.98 12.42 -2.73
N SER A 60 -7.14 13.74 -2.70
CA SER A 60 -6.24 14.61 -1.96
C SER A 60 -6.16 14.15 -0.50
N PRO A 61 -4.96 14.13 0.09
CA PRO A 61 -4.82 13.81 1.50
C PRO A 61 -5.54 14.87 2.33
N PHE A 62 -6.18 14.45 3.43
CA PHE A 62 -6.90 15.37 4.31
C PHE A 62 -5.95 16.40 4.95
N PHE A 63 -4.68 16.01 5.13
CA PHE A 63 -3.60 16.88 5.55
C PHE A 63 -2.59 17.02 4.41
N SER A 64 -2.38 18.24 3.95
CA SER A 64 -1.32 18.62 3.01
C SER A 64 -0.36 19.57 3.71
N TRP A 65 0.94 19.35 3.54
CA TRP A 65 1.94 20.34 3.96
C TRP A 65 1.97 21.45 2.91
N CYS A 66 1.73 22.70 3.32
CA CYS A 66 1.78 23.88 2.45
C CYS A 66 3.21 24.19 2.01
#